data_AF-A0A820M3Q1-F1
#
_entry.id   AF-A0A820M3Q1-F1
#
_cell.length_a   1.000
_cell.length_b   1.000
_cell.length_c   1.000
_cell.angle_alpha   90.00
_cell.angle_beta   90.00
_cell.angle_gamma   90.00
#
_symmetry.space_group_name_H-M   'P 1'
#
loop_
_entity.id
_entity.type
_entity.pdbx_description
1 polymer ?
#
loop_
_entity_poly.entity_id
_entity_poly.type
_entity_poly.pdbx_seq_one_letter_code
_entity_poly.pdbx_strand_id
1 'polypeptide(L)'
;MTDHTRNHVSATITIEDLRQLTILKHKISMIRIRQQLWTIYLKSGMGQWKTDESHRTNVDRRIWPEEVRTIMLVKLKNNNNNNNQDEQKLCEEIVYEYLEGFTQAMNYYCEEFTKRKNNLIGFTDEIEKSIETFVQQHSIRSYQMKLNYKTTLLKYGYDDQILQR
;
A
#
# COMPACT_ATOMS: atom_id res chain seq x y z
N MET A 1 -3.55 4.48 49.28
CA MET A 1 -3.11 5.25 48.09
C MET A 1 -1.72 4.76 47.73
N THR A 2 -1.64 3.73 46.90
CA THR A 2 -0.38 3.16 46.43
C THR A 2 -0.04 3.83 45.10
N ASP A 3 0.95 4.71 45.18
CA ASP A 3 1.56 5.41 44.06
C ASP A 3 2.16 4.36 43.11
N HIS A 4 1.57 4.21 41.92
CA HIS A 4 2.17 3.46 40.82
C HIS A 4 2.95 4.47 39.97
N THR A 5 4.14 4.82 40.47
CA THR A 5 5.18 5.38 39.63
C THR A 5 5.54 4.34 38.57
N ARG A 6 4.88 4.45 37.41
CA ARG A 6 5.35 3.87 36.16
C ARG A 6 6.75 4.42 35.93
N ASN A 7 7.76 3.64 36.31
CA ASN A 7 9.12 3.82 35.86
C ASN A 7 9.11 3.71 34.34
N HIS A 8 8.98 4.86 33.66
CA HIS A 8 9.39 5.00 32.28
C HIS A 8 10.92 4.88 32.29
N VAL A 9 11.42 3.65 32.23
CA VAL A 9 12.84 3.38 32.03
C VAL A 9 13.13 3.81 30.60
N SER A 10 13.60 5.05 30.49
CA SER A 10 14.07 5.63 29.25
C SER A 10 15.48 5.06 29.03
N ALA A 11 15.66 4.26 27.98
CA ALA A 11 16.91 3.57 27.70
C ALA A 11 17.74 4.39 26.71
N THR A 12 19.06 4.46 26.93
CA THR A 12 19.99 5.02 25.94
C THR A 12 19.89 4.20 24.66
N ILE A 13 19.77 4.88 23.52
CA ILE A 13 19.60 4.23 22.22
C ILE A 13 20.71 3.20 21.92
N THR A 14 20.31 1.99 21.54
CA THR A 14 21.21 0.93 21.11
C THR A 14 21.16 0.71 19.59
N ILE A 15 22.14 -0.02 19.06
CA ILE A 15 22.13 -0.45 17.65
C ILE A 15 20.91 -1.33 17.34
N GLU A 16 20.47 -2.15 18.30
CA GLU A 16 19.30 -2.99 18.12
C GLU A 16 18.02 -2.16 17.98
N ASP A 17 17.90 -1.09 18.77
CA ASP A 17 16.76 -0.15 18.66
C ASP A 17 16.71 0.50 17.28
N LEU A 18 17.86 0.97 16.79
CA LEU A 18 17.99 1.54 15.44
C LEU A 18 17.61 0.51 14.37
N ARG A 19 18.03 -0.75 14.52
CA ARG A 19 17.67 -1.84 13.60
C ARG A 19 16.17 -2.09 13.59
N GLN A 20 15.54 -2.16 14.76
CA GLN A 20 14.10 -2.37 14.88
C GLN A 20 13.28 -1.22 14.28
N LEU A 21 13.68 0.03 14.54
CA LEU A 21 13.05 1.21 13.95
C LEU A 21 13.22 1.23 12.43
N THR A 22 14.38 0.80 11.92
CA THR A 22 14.64 0.64 10.49
C THR A 22 13.71 -0.39 9.85
N ILE A 23 13.52 -1.54 10.50
CA ILE A 23 12.57 -2.57 10.03
C ILE A 23 11.14 -2.02 9.98
N LEU A 24 10.73 -1.25 10.98
CA LEU A 24 9.39 -0.63 11.00
C LEU A 24 9.23 0.38 9.86
N LYS A 25 10.20 1.28 9.64
CA LYS A 25 10.17 2.22 8.49
C LYS A 25 10.17 1.51 7.14
N HIS A 26 10.89 0.39 7.02
CA HIS A 26 10.84 -0.45 5.82
C HIS A 26 9.43 -1.01 5.59
N LYS A 27 8.80 -1.60 6.61
CA LYS A 27 7.43 -2.15 6.51
C LYS A 27 6.40 -1.08 6.14
N ILE A 28 6.45 0.08 6.80
CA ILE A 28 5.62 1.27 6.49
C ILE A 28 5.78 1.64 5.01
N SER A 29 7.02 1.77 4.55
CA SER A 29 7.32 2.18 3.16
C SER A 29 6.84 1.14 2.14
N MET A 30 7.02 -0.15 2.44
CA MET A 30 6.54 -1.25 1.60
C MET A 30 5.01 -1.26 1.48
N ILE A 31 4.30 -1.06 2.59
CA ILE A 31 2.84 -0.95 2.59
C ILE A 31 2.41 0.25 1.75
N ARG A 32 3.10 1.39 1.86
CA ARG A 32 2.79 2.60 1.06
C ARG A 32 2.87 2.34 -0.44
N ILE A 33 3.91 1.65 -0.89
CA ILE A 33 4.09 1.27 -2.31
C ILE A 33 2.97 0.34 -2.77
N ARG A 34 2.61 -0.65 -1.96
CA ARG A 34 1.50 -1.57 -2.27
C ARG A 34 0.17 -0.84 -2.33
N GLN A 35 -0.11 0.02 -1.35
CA GLN A 35 -1.32 0.84 -1.33
C GLN A 35 -1.40 1.73 -2.57
N GLN A 36 -0.29 2.35 -2.99
CA GLN A 36 -0.24 3.12 -4.24
C GLN A 36 -0.63 2.27 -5.45
N LEU A 37 -0.10 1.05 -5.59
CA LEU A 37 -0.45 0.14 -6.69
C LEU A 37 -1.95 -0.21 -6.68
N TRP A 38 -2.51 -0.50 -5.52
CA TRP A 38 -3.91 -0.90 -5.40
C TRP A 38 -4.88 0.26 -5.59
N THR A 39 -4.51 1.48 -5.20
CA THR A 39 -5.26 2.70 -5.54
C THR A 39 -5.25 2.94 -7.06
N ILE A 40 -4.13 2.64 -7.70
CA ILE A 40 -3.99 2.69 -9.16
C ILE A 40 -4.92 1.66 -9.83
N TYR A 41 -4.98 0.43 -9.29
CA TYR A 41 -5.94 -0.58 -9.75
C TYR A 41 -7.39 -0.13 -9.60
N LEU A 42 -7.76 0.46 -8.46
CA LEU A 42 -9.10 0.99 -8.24
C LEU A 42 -9.47 2.04 -9.29
N LYS A 43 -8.56 2.99 -9.56
CA LYS A 43 -8.79 4.02 -10.58
C LYS A 43 -9.00 3.43 -11.98
N SER A 44 -8.26 2.38 -12.32
CA SER A 44 -8.45 1.65 -13.59
C SER A 44 -9.84 1.01 -13.66
N GLY A 45 -10.21 0.25 -12.65
CA GLY A 45 -11.50 -0.45 -12.57
C GLY A 45 -12.71 0.47 -12.46
N MET A 46 -12.49 1.70 -11.99
CA MET A 46 -13.52 2.74 -11.93
C MET A 46 -13.58 3.63 -13.18
N GLY A 47 -12.70 3.40 -14.17
CA GLY A 47 -12.62 4.25 -15.36
C GLY A 47 -12.13 5.68 -15.07
N GLN A 48 -11.47 5.88 -13.93
CA GLN A 48 -10.94 7.17 -13.45
C GLN A 48 -9.44 7.34 -13.73
N TRP A 49 -8.85 6.45 -14.53
CA TRP A 49 -7.45 6.58 -14.92
C TRP A 49 -7.33 7.66 -16.00
N LYS A 50 -6.50 8.68 -15.72
CA LYS A 50 -6.30 9.89 -16.53
C LYS A 50 -6.38 9.65 -18.04
N THR A 51 -7.20 10.44 -18.73
CA THR A 51 -6.90 10.96 -20.07
C THR A 51 -7.73 12.22 -20.27
N ASP A 52 -7.11 13.37 -20.57
CA ASP A 52 -7.84 14.59 -20.97
C ASP A 52 -8.58 14.38 -22.31
N GLU A 53 -8.14 13.39 -23.10
CA GLU A 53 -8.82 12.87 -24.28
C GLU A 53 -10.07 12.03 -23.95
N SER A 54 -10.27 11.66 -22.67
CA SER A 54 -11.25 10.64 -22.28
C SER A 54 -12.70 11.09 -22.26
N HIS A 55 -12.92 12.37 -22.01
CA HIS A 55 -14.25 12.92 -21.79
C HIS A 55 -15.05 13.12 -23.09
N ARG A 56 -14.50 12.68 -24.23
CA ARG A 56 -15.06 12.87 -25.57
C ARG A 56 -15.65 11.61 -26.19
N THR A 57 -15.62 10.45 -25.50
CA THR A 57 -16.12 9.18 -26.04
C THR A 57 -17.09 8.46 -25.08
N ASN A 58 -18.10 7.77 -25.64
CA ASN A 58 -19.10 6.98 -24.88
C ASN A 58 -18.60 5.55 -24.52
N VAL A 59 -17.29 5.31 -24.56
CA VAL A 59 -16.71 3.98 -24.33
C VAL A 59 -16.71 3.68 -22.83
N ASP A 60 -17.10 2.45 -22.44
CA ASP A 60 -16.91 2.00 -21.05
C ASP A 60 -15.41 1.86 -20.78
N ARG A 61 -14.90 2.66 -19.84
CA ARG A 61 -13.48 2.80 -19.49
C ARG A 61 -13.09 1.98 -18.28
N ARG A 62 -14.01 1.22 -17.70
CA ARG A 62 -13.75 0.36 -16.55
C ARG A 62 -12.96 -0.85 -17.02
N ILE A 63 -11.72 -0.94 -16.55
CA ILE A 63 -10.79 -2.01 -16.89
C ILE A 63 -10.13 -2.48 -15.61
N TRP A 64 -10.41 -3.72 -15.22
CA TRP A 64 -9.74 -4.35 -14.09
C TRP A 64 -8.39 -4.96 -14.49
N PRO A 65 -7.31 -4.59 -13.79
CA PRO A 65 -6.00 -5.23 -13.96
C PRO A 65 -6.06 -6.74 -13.75
N GLU A 66 -5.21 -7.48 -14.47
CA GLU A 66 -5.18 -8.95 -14.43
C GLU A 66 -5.00 -9.51 -13.02
N GLU A 67 -4.21 -8.83 -12.18
CA GLU A 67 -4.03 -9.27 -10.80
C GLU A 67 -5.33 -9.25 -9.98
N VAL A 68 -6.18 -8.24 -10.19
CA VAL A 68 -7.49 -8.17 -9.52
C VAL A 68 -8.41 -9.26 -10.05
N ARG A 69 -8.46 -9.43 -11.39
CA ARG A 69 -9.27 -10.48 -12.03
C ARG A 69 -8.84 -11.88 -11.59
N THR A 70 -7.54 -12.14 -11.46
CA THR A 70 -7.03 -13.42 -10.97
C THR A 70 -7.50 -13.72 -9.54
N ILE A 71 -7.43 -12.74 -8.63
CA ILE A 71 -7.90 -12.90 -7.25
C ILE A 71 -9.42 -13.13 -7.21
N MET A 72 -10.16 -12.38 -8.02
CA MET A 72 -11.60 -12.55 -8.17
C MET A 72 -11.97 -13.95 -8.62
N LEU A 73 -11.34 -14.47 -9.67
CA LEU A 73 -11.58 -15.82 -10.18
C LEU A 73 -11.29 -16.89 -9.13
N VAL A 74 -10.26 -16.70 -8.29
CA VAL A 74 -9.97 -17.61 -7.17
C VAL A 74 -11.08 -17.54 -6.11
N LYS A 75 -11.56 -16.35 -5.74
CA LYS A 75 -12.68 -16.19 -4.79
C LYS A 75 -13.97 -16.86 -5.30
N LEU A 76 -14.29 -16.69 -6.58
CA LEU A 76 -15.47 -17.31 -7.20
C LEU A 76 -15.39 -18.84 -7.17
N LYS A 77 -14.23 -19.41 -7.52
CA LYS A 77 -14.00 -20.87 -7.45
C LYS A 77 -14.17 -21.44 -6.04
N ASN A 78 -13.72 -20.71 -5.02
CA ASN A 78 -13.79 -21.18 -3.64
C ASN A 78 -15.20 -21.11 -3.04
N ASN A 79 -16.06 -20.21 -3.54
CA ASN A 79 -17.38 -19.97 -2.94
C ASN A 79 -18.51 -20.85 -3.50
N ASN A 80 -18.26 -21.73 -4.50
CA ASN A 80 -19.25 -22.64 -5.12
C ASN A 80 -20.60 -22.00 -5.51
N ASN A 81 -20.70 -20.68 -5.53
CA ASN A 81 -21.91 -19.94 -5.84
C ASN A 81 -21.85 -19.48 -7.29
N ASN A 82 -22.55 -20.21 -8.16
CA ASN A 82 -22.91 -19.80 -9.52
C ASN A 82 -23.97 -18.69 -9.53
N ASN A 83 -23.88 -17.73 -8.60
CA ASN A 83 -24.72 -16.56 -8.67
C ASN A 83 -24.01 -15.57 -9.61
N ASN A 84 -24.78 -14.98 -10.53
CA ASN A 84 -24.39 -13.83 -11.37
C ASN A 84 -24.02 -12.63 -10.46
N GLN A 85 -22.96 -12.75 -9.68
CA GLN A 85 -22.40 -11.66 -8.92
C GLN A 85 -21.78 -10.70 -9.93
N ASP A 86 -22.18 -9.44 -9.82
CA ASP A 86 -21.64 -8.37 -10.64
C ASP A 86 -20.10 -8.36 -10.51
N GLU A 87 -19.41 -8.72 -11.59
CA GLU A 87 -17.95 -8.82 -11.67
C GLU A 87 -17.29 -7.52 -11.18
N GLN A 88 -17.90 -6.40 -11.56
CA GLN A 88 -17.49 -5.07 -11.17
C GLN A 88 -17.50 -4.92 -9.65
N LYS A 89 -18.64 -5.25 -9.02
CA LYS A 89 -18.81 -5.13 -7.56
C LYS A 89 -17.83 -6.02 -6.82
N LEU A 90 -17.62 -7.25 -7.29
CA LEU A 90 -16.69 -8.18 -6.65
C LEU A 90 -15.23 -7.68 -6.74
N CYS A 91 -14.83 -7.13 -7.90
CA CYS A 91 -13.50 -6.53 -8.05
C CYS A 91 -13.31 -5.31 -7.14
N GLU A 92 -14.33 -4.43 -7.03
CA GLU A 92 -14.32 -3.30 -6.12
C GLU A 92 -14.16 -3.75 -4.67
N GLU A 93 -14.98 -4.70 -4.21
CA GLU A 93 -14.91 -5.27 -2.87
C GLU A 93 -13.52 -5.83 -2.55
N ILE A 94 -12.91 -6.57 -3.49
CA ILE A 94 -11.54 -7.08 -3.35
C ILE A 94 -10.55 -5.93 -3.17
N VAL A 95 -10.62 -4.90 -4.02
CA VAL A 95 -9.67 -3.80 -3.95
C VAL A 95 -9.82 -2.98 -2.67
N TYR A 96 -11.06 -2.72 -2.23
CA TYR A 96 -11.31 -2.06 -0.96
C TYR A 96 -10.82 -2.86 0.24
N GLU A 97 -11.05 -4.17 0.28
CA GLU A 97 -10.57 -5.05 1.36
C GLU A 97 -9.03 -4.98 1.50
N TYR A 98 -8.29 -5.02 0.38
CA TYR A 98 -6.84 -4.88 0.41
C TYR A 98 -6.39 -3.48 0.85
N LEU A 99 -7.07 -2.42 0.37
CA LEU A 99 -6.76 -1.04 0.76
C LEU A 99 -7.03 -0.79 2.25
N GLU A 100 -8.09 -1.37 2.79
CA GLU A 100 -8.41 -1.32 4.22
C GLU A 100 -7.34 -2.08 5.01
N GLY A 101 -7.00 -3.31 4.61
CA GLY A 101 -5.93 -4.08 5.26
C GLY A 101 -4.58 -3.36 5.25
N PHE A 102 -4.24 -2.65 4.18
CA PHE A 102 -3.06 -1.78 4.15
C PHE A 102 -3.16 -0.60 5.11
N THR A 103 -4.33 0.03 5.21
CA THR A 103 -4.55 1.16 6.12
C THR A 103 -4.41 0.71 7.58
N GLN A 104 -5.02 -0.41 7.95
CA GLN A 104 -4.91 -1.01 9.28
C GLN A 104 -3.45 -1.36 9.61
N ALA A 105 -2.75 -2.05 8.69
CA ALA A 105 -1.34 -2.40 8.88
C ALA A 105 -0.43 -1.18 8.98
N MET A 106 -0.69 -0.14 8.18
CA MET A 106 0.06 1.11 8.22
C MET A 106 -0.08 1.78 9.59
N ASN A 107 -1.31 1.93 10.08
CA ASN A 107 -1.58 2.53 11.38
C ASN A 107 -0.87 1.77 12.49
N TYR A 108 -0.99 0.43 12.51
CA TYR A 108 -0.29 -0.42 13.47
C TYR A 108 1.23 -0.18 13.49
N TYR A 109 1.89 -0.18 12.32
CA TYR A 109 3.35 0.01 12.28
C TYR A 109 3.78 1.45 12.59
N CYS A 110 3.00 2.45 12.22
CA CYS A 110 3.24 3.85 12.59
C CYS A 110 3.11 4.07 14.10
N GLU A 111 2.11 3.46 14.74
CA GLU A 111 1.93 3.49 16.19
C GLU A 111 3.07 2.78 16.92
N GLU A 112 3.47 1.58 16.48
CA GLU A 112 4.63 0.87 17.03
C GLU A 112 5.92 1.67 16.86
N PHE A 113 6.14 2.30 15.70
CA PHE A 113 7.30 3.16 15.47
C PHE A 113 7.32 4.34 16.45
N THR A 114 6.19 5.05 16.58
CA THR A 114 6.04 6.21 17.47
C THR A 114 6.26 5.81 18.93
N LYS A 115 5.65 4.71 19.36
CA LYS A 115 5.79 4.18 20.72
C LYS A 115 7.25 3.83 21.05
N ARG A 116 7.96 3.17 20.13
CA ARG A 116 9.36 2.81 20.35
C ARG A 116 10.26 4.04 20.35
N LYS A 117 10.11 4.94 19.38
CA LYS A 117 10.84 6.21 19.29
C LYS A 117 10.73 7.00 20.60
N ASN A 118 9.51 7.15 21.14
CA ASN A 118 9.27 7.96 22.33
C ASN A 118 9.86 7.37 23.62
N ASN A 119 10.27 6.10 23.62
CA ASN A 119 10.89 5.43 24.78
C ASN A 119 12.43 5.45 24.76
N LEU A 120 13.05 6.03 23.72
CA LEU A 120 14.50 6.06 23.56
C LEU A 120 15.08 7.43 23.93
N ILE A 121 16.02 7.46 24.87
CA ILE A 121 16.80 8.67 25.17
C ILE A 121 17.75 8.93 24.01
N GLY A 122 17.77 10.18 23.54
CA GLY A 122 18.71 10.64 22.53
C GLY A 122 18.29 10.34 21.09
N PHE A 123 17.06 9.86 20.87
CA PHE A 123 16.50 9.78 19.53
C PHE A 123 16.16 11.18 19.00
N THR A 124 16.81 11.60 17.91
CA THR A 124 16.61 12.92 17.29
C THR A 124 15.95 12.78 15.92
N ASP A 125 15.43 13.89 15.39
CA ASP A 125 14.89 13.93 14.03
C ASP A 125 15.97 13.64 12.97
N GLU A 126 17.25 13.90 13.26
CA GLU A 126 18.36 13.54 12.36
C GLU A 126 18.58 12.04 12.31
N ILE A 127 18.42 11.34 13.44
CA ILE A 127 18.46 9.87 13.48
C ILE A 127 17.30 9.30 12.68
N GLU A 128 16.09 9.85 12.86
CA GLU A 128 14.92 9.43 12.07
C GLU A 128 15.16 9.62 10.57
N LYS A 129 15.64 10.80 10.16
CA LYS A 129 15.97 11.12 8.76
C LYS A 129 17.05 10.20 8.21
N SER A 130 18.03 9.81 9.03
CA SER A 130 19.09 8.87 8.64
C SER A 130 18.51 7.47 8.40
N ILE A 131 17.62 7.00 9.27
CA ILE A 131 16.89 5.73 9.07
C ILE A 131 16.05 5.79 7.79
N GLU A 132 15.29 6.86 7.58
CA GLU A 132 14.46 7.04 6.39
C GLU A 132 15.30 7.03 5.11
N THR A 133 16.43 7.74 5.11
CA THR A 133 17.35 7.79 3.97
C THR A 133 17.93 6.40 3.69
N PHE A 134 18.37 5.70 4.73
CA PHE A 134 18.90 4.34 4.61
C PHE A 134 17.87 3.38 4.02
N VAL A 135 16.65 3.35 4.57
CA VAL A 135 15.54 2.52 4.08
C VAL A 135 15.20 2.86 2.64
N GLN A 136 15.14 4.15 2.30
CA GLN A 136 14.83 4.62 0.96
C GLN A 136 15.87 4.14 -0.06
N GLN A 137 17.15 4.31 0.24
CA GLN A 137 18.24 3.99 -0.68
C GLN A 137 18.46 2.49 -0.84
N HIS A 138 18.46 1.74 0.27
CA HIS A 138 18.90 0.34 0.27
C HIS A 138 17.76 -0.67 0.23
N SER A 139 16.54 -0.29 0.63
CA SER A 139 15.45 -1.25 0.78
C SER A 139 14.22 -0.95 -0.06
N ILE A 140 14.00 0.31 -0.48
CA ILE A 140 12.72 0.73 -1.09
C ILE A 140 12.83 1.13 -2.56
N ARG A 141 13.96 1.72 -2.98
CA ARG A 141 14.17 2.20 -4.35
C ARG A 141 13.83 1.16 -5.43
N SER A 142 14.25 -0.08 -5.25
CA SER A 142 13.98 -1.17 -6.20
C SER A 142 12.48 -1.51 -6.31
N TYR A 143 11.74 -1.44 -5.19
CA TYR A 143 10.29 -1.65 -5.19
C TYR A 143 9.55 -0.49 -5.83
N GLN A 144 9.99 0.75 -5.64
CA GLN A 144 9.44 1.92 -6.34
C GLN A 144 9.67 1.82 -7.85
N MET A 145 10.86 1.37 -8.29
CA MET A 145 11.11 1.12 -9.71
C MET A 145 10.16 0.07 -10.28
N LYS A 146 9.94 -1.04 -9.55
CA LYS A 146 8.97 -2.07 -9.95
C LYS A 146 7.54 -1.52 -10.01
N LEU A 147 7.14 -0.69 -9.04
CA LEU A 147 5.85 -0.01 -9.07
C LEU A 147 5.71 0.85 -10.32
N ASN A 148 6.67 1.74 -10.57
CA ASN A 148 6.64 2.64 -11.72
C ASN A 148 6.56 1.89 -13.05
N TYR A 149 7.36 0.83 -13.20
CA TYR A 149 7.30 -0.05 -14.36
C TYR A 149 5.90 -0.67 -14.53
N LYS A 150 5.34 -1.23 -13.45
CA LYS A 150 4.02 -1.84 -13.49
C LYS A 150 2.91 -0.84 -13.81
N THR A 151 2.94 0.34 -13.21
CA THR A 151 2.01 1.44 -13.51
C THR A 151 2.12 1.88 -14.96
N THR A 152 3.33 1.92 -15.51
CA THR A 152 3.57 2.27 -16.91
C THR A 152 2.95 1.24 -17.86
N LEU A 153 3.18 -0.05 -17.60
CA LEU A 153 2.57 -1.13 -18.38
C LEU A 153 1.04 -1.10 -18.31
N LEU A 154 0.48 -0.89 -17.12
CA LEU A 154 -0.97 -0.77 -16.94
C LEU A 154 -1.53 0.39 -17.74
N LYS A 155 -0.84 1.55 -17.76
CA LYS A 155 -1.27 2.70 -18.55
C LYS A 155 -1.30 2.37 -20.04
N TYR A 156 -0.22 1.80 -20.58
CA TYR A 156 -0.19 1.43 -22.01
C TYR A 156 -1.25 0.39 -22.37
N GLY A 157 -1.42 -0.65 -21.54
CA GLY A 157 -2.45 -1.65 -21.75
C GLY A 157 -3.88 -1.11 -21.61
N TYR A 158 -4.09 -0.13 -20.74
CA TYR A 158 -5.36 0.57 -20.57
C TYR A 158 -5.72 1.38 -21.83
N ASP A 159 -4.78 2.16 -22.34
CA ASP A 159 -4.98 2.97 -23.55
C ASP A 159 -5.26 2.08 -24.78
N ASP A 160 -4.51 0.97 -24.95
CA ASP A 160 -4.73 0.00 -26.03
C ASP A 160 -6.11 -0.69 -25.96
N GLN A 161 -6.53 -1.14 -24.77
CA GLN A 161 -7.85 -1.76 -24.59
C GLN A 161 -9.01 -0.78 -24.85
N ILE A 162 -8.83 0.51 -24.55
CA ILE A 162 -9.83 1.52 -24.88
C ILE A 162 -9.90 1.74 -26.39
N LEU A 163 -8.77 1.76 -27.10
CA LEU A 163 -8.73 1.93 -28.56
C LEU A 163 -9.36 0.74 -29.31
N GLN A 164 -9.35 -0.46 -28.72
CA GLN A 164 -9.94 -1.66 -29.30
C GLN A 164 -11.45 -1.81 -29.07
N ARG A 165 -12.07 -0.95 -28.25
CA ARG A 165 -13.51 -0.96 -27.94
C ARG A 165 -14.27 0.04 -28.81
#